data_AF-A0AAU4SDR1-F1
#
_entry.id   AF-A0AAU4SDR1-F1
#
_cell.length_a   1.000
_cell.length_b   1.000
_cell.length_c   1.000
_cell.angle_alpha   90.00
_cell.angle_beta   90.00
_cell.angle_gamma   90.00
#
_symmetry.space_group_name_H-M   'P 1'
#
loop_
_entity.id
_entity.type
_entity.pdbx_description
1 polymer ?
#
loop_
_entity_poly.entity_id
_entity_poly.type
_entity_poly.pdbx_seq_one_letter_code
_entity_poly.pdbx_strand_id
1 'polypeptide(L)'
;MSPVVQIEYCTQCRWLPRAAWLAQELLTTFEAELDELSLKPGTGGVFVVRVDDEVVWDRREQGFPEPTAVKQAVRDRVAPGKSLGHSDKPAS
;
A
#
# COMPACT_ATOMS: atom_id res chain seq x y z
N MET A 1 1.14 7.88 -17.93
CA MET A 1 0.57 8.40 -16.67
C MET A 1 1.35 7.76 -15.55
N SER A 2 1.74 8.54 -14.55
CA SER A 2 2.40 8.01 -13.36
C SER A 2 1.34 7.37 -12.46
N PRO A 3 1.60 6.18 -11.88
CA PRO A 3 0.62 5.45 -11.10
C PRO A 3 0.21 6.20 -9.83
N VAL A 4 -1.06 6.05 -9.46
CA VAL A 4 -1.65 6.64 -8.24
C VAL A 4 -2.06 5.57 -7.25
N VAL A 5 -1.73 5.79 -5.97
CA VAL A 5 -2.06 4.85 -4.88
C VAL A 5 -3.21 5.39 -4.04
N GLN A 6 -4.14 4.51 -3.68
CA GLN A 6 -5.19 4.84 -2.71
C GLN A 6 -5.21 3.81 -1.57
N ILE A 7 -5.23 4.28 -0.33
CA ILE A 7 -5.47 3.45 0.85
C ILE A 7 -6.84 3.80 1.42
N GLU A 8 -7.80 2.89 1.30
CA GLU A 8 -9.12 3.01 1.91
C GLU A 8 -9.12 2.36 3.29
N TYR A 9 -9.45 3.10 4.34
CA TYR A 9 -9.32 2.64 5.73
C TYR A 9 -10.57 2.91 6.58
N CYS A 10 -10.87 1.98 7.48
CA CYS A 10 -11.96 2.11 8.44
C CYS A 10 -11.69 3.19 9.49
N THR A 11 -12.49 4.25 9.50
CA THR A 11 -12.40 5.34 10.48
C THR A 11 -12.88 4.90 11.86
N GLN A 12 -13.98 4.14 11.93
CA GLN A 12 -14.56 3.59 13.17
C GLN A 12 -13.58 2.65 13.90
N CYS A 13 -12.69 2.00 13.15
CA CYS A 13 -11.70 1.07 13.65
C CYS A 13 -10.40 1.74 14.11
N ARG A 14 -10.31 3.09 14.01
CA ARG A 14 -9.13 3.89 14.37
C ARG A 14 -7.87 3.49 13.59
N TRP A 15 -7.99 3.08 12.32
CA TRP A 15 -6.85 2.64 11.50
C TRP A 15 -6.13 3.75 10.73
N LEU A 16 -6.52 5.02 10.90
CA LEU A 16 -5.81 6.16 10.29
C LEU A 16 -4.29 6.11 10.56
N PRO A 17 -3.78 5.86 11.79
CA PRO A 17 -2.34 5.82 12.02
C PRO A 17 -1.64 4.72 11.20
N ARG A 18 -2.27 3.55 11.06
CA ARG A 18 -1.73 2.45 10.23
C ARG A 18 -1.74 2.81 8.75
N ALA A 19 -2.82 3.44 8.27
CA ALA A 19 -2.92 3.89 6.88
C ALA A 19 -1.88 4.98 6.56
N ALA A 20 -1.69 5.95 7.46
CA ALA A 20 -0.71 7.02 7.32
C ALA A 20 0.73 6.50 7.36
N TRP A 21 1.03 5.55 8.25
CA TRP A 21 2.36 4.93 8.28
C TRP A 21 2.65 4.13 6.99
N LEU A 22 1.69 3.32 6.52
CA LEU A 22 1.85 2.60 5.26
C LEU A 22 2.02 3.58 4.07
N ALA A 23 1.32 4.71 4.08
CA ALA A 23 1.51 5.76 3.09
C ALA A 23 2.94 6.32 3.10
N GLN A 24 3.50 6.57 4.29
CA GLN A 24 4.90 7.01 4.43
C GLN A 24 5.88 5.97 3.89
N GLU A 25 5.67 4.68 4.20
CA GLU A 25 6.49 3.59 3.68
C GLU A 25 6.47 3.54 2.14
N LEU A 26 5.29 3.67 1.54
CA LEU A 26 5.14 3.63 0.07
C LEU A 26 5.75 4.86 -0.59
N LEU A 27 5.46 6.06 -0.09
CA LEU A 27 6.01 7.30 -0.65
C LEU A 27 7.54 7.37 -0.51
N THR A 28 8.11 6.85 0.58
CA THR A 28 9.57 6.79 0.76
C THR A 28 10.21 5.76 -0.19
N THR A 29 9.51 4.67 -0.50
CA THR A 29 10.05 3.61 -1.36
C THR A 29 9.92 3.93 -2.85
N PHE A 30 8.84 4.60 -3.24
CA PHE A 30 8.44 4.82 -4.62
C PHE A 30 8.37 6.32 -4.99
N GLU A 31 9.21 7.14 -4.36
CA GLU A 31 9.21 8.61 -4.50
C GLU A 31 9.29 9.10 -5.96
N ALA A 32 9.98 8.34 -6.82
CA ALA A 32 10.18 8.69 -8.22
C ALA A 32 9.14 8.05 -9.14
N GLU A 33 8.37 7.07 -8.65
CA GLU A 33 7.44 6.27 -9.45
C GLU A 33 5.98 6.62 -9.21
N LEU A 34 5.61 7.11 -8.02
CA LEU A 34 4.23 7.50 -7.70
C LEU A 34 3.98 8.99 -8.00
N ASP A 35 2.85 9.30 -8.60
CA ASP A 35 2.39 10.70 -8.76
C ASP A 35 1.78 11.22 -7.46
N GLU A 36 0.90 10.42 -6.87
CA GLU A 36 0.21 10.75 -5.64
C GLU A 36 -0.15 9.50 -4.83
N LEU A 37 -0.41 9.73 -3.55
CA LEU A 37 -1.04 8.76 -2.67
C LEU A 37 -2.19 9.44 -1.91
N SER A 38 -3.37 8.81 -1.94
CA SER A 38 -4.55 9.30 -1.23
C SER A 38 -4.97 8.36 -0.08
N LEU A 39 -5.43 8.97 1.01
CA LEU A 39 -6.06 8.27 2.13
C LEU A 39 -7.58 8.47 2.05
N LYS A 40 -8.32 7.40 1.80
CA LYS A 40 -9.79 7.43 1.66
C LYS A 40 -10.47 6.92 2.94
N PRO A 41 -11.25 7.76 3.64
CA PRO A 41 -12.08 7.31 4.75
C PRO A 41 -13.14 6.29 4.31
N GLY A 42 -13.25 5.19 5.04
CA GLY A 42 -14.28 4.17 4.85
C GLY A 42 -14.82 3.62 6.17
N THR A 43 -15.69 2.61 6.09
CA THR A 43 -16.38 1.99 7.23
C THR A 43 -16.37 0.46 7.12
N GLY A 44 -17.01 -0.26 8.06
CA GLY A 44 -17.23 -1.71 7.95
C GLY A 44 -15.95 -2.55 7.98
N GLY A 45 -14.94 -2.07 8.70
CA GLY A 45 -13.63 -2.71 8.74
C GLY A 45 -13.07 -2.87 7.33
N VAL A 46 -13.00 -1.81 6.53
CA VAL A 46 -12.26 -1.80 5.26
C VAL A 46 -10.79 -1.44 5.51
N PHE A 47 -9.88 -2.16 4.84
CA PHE A 47 -8.49 -1.75 4.69
C PHE A 47 -8.00 -2.30 3.35
N VAL A 48 -8.02 -1.46 2.31
CA VAL A 48 -7.74 -1.85 0.92
C VAL A 48 -6.72 -0.89 0.32
N VAL A 49 -5.71 -1.44 -0.36
CA VAL A 49 -4.72 -0.67 -1.12
C VAL A 49 -4.99 -0.89 -2.61
N ARG A 50 -5.07 0.20 -3.36
CA ARG A 50 -5.26 0.20 -4.81
C ARG A 50 -4.12 0.92 -5.52
N VAL A 51 -3.77 0.45 -6.70
CA VAL A 51 -2.92 1.11 -7.69
C VAL A 51 -3.76 1.30 -8.94
N ASP A 52 -3.97 2.54 -9.38
CA ASP A 52 -4.80 2.86 -10.55
C ASP A 52 -6.17 2.15 -10.54
N ASP A 53 -6.88 2.26 -9.39
CA ASP A 53 -8.16 1.61 -9.08
C ASP A 53 -8.16 0.07 -8.98
N GLU A 54 -7.05 -0.59 -9.29
CA GLU A 54 -6.91 -2.04 -9.10
C GLU A 54 -6.47 -2.40 -7.69
N VAL A 55 -7.17 -3.36 -7.06
CA VAL A 55 -6.84 -3.84 -5.72
C VAL A 55 -5.53 -4.63 -5.75
N VAL A 56 -4.54 -4.16 -4.99
CA VAL A 56 -3.27 -4.87 -4.77
C VAL A 56 -3.19 -5.49 -3.37
N TRP A 57 -3.98 -4.97 -2.41
CA TRP A 57 -4.09 -5.55 -1.08
C TRP A 57 -5.51 -5.38 -0.53
N ASP A 58 -6.09 -6.46 0.00
CA ASP A 58 -7.33 -6.41 0.77
C ASP A 58 -7.15 -7.16 2.10
N ARG A 59 -7.39 -6.48 3.22
CA ARG A 59 -7.29 -7.10 4.54
C ARG A 59 -8.21 -8.30 4.74
N ARG A 60 -9.38 -8.31 4.09
CA ARG A 60 -10.33 -9.42 4.23
C ARG A 60 -9.79 -10.71 3.61
N GLU A 61 -8.91 -10.60 2.63
CA GLU A 61 -8.31 -11.73 1.92
C GLU A 61 -6.90 -12.06 2.45
N GLN A 62 -6.10 -11.03 2.74
CA GLN A 62 -4.66 -11.14 2.98
C GLN A 62 -4.25 -10.79 4.43
N GLY A 63 -5.20 -10.39 5.27
CA GLY A 63 -4.90 -9.91 6.63
C GLY A 63 -4.34 -8.48 6.64
N PHE A 64 -3.92 -8.00 7.81
CA PHE A 64 -3.36 -6.65 7.88
C PHE A 64 -2.06 -6.56 7.08
N PRO A 65 -1.82 -5.42 6.41
CA PRO A 65 -0.65 -5.23 5.58
C PRO A 65 0.61 -5.25 6.43
N GLU A 66 1.49 -6.20 6.14
CA GLU A 66 2.89 -6.08 6.47
C GLU A 66 3.58 -5.22 5.40
N PRO A 67 4.38 -4.20 5.78
CA PRO A 67 4.93 -3.25 4.82
C PRO A 67 5.70 -3.89 3.69
N THR A 68 6.50 -4.93 4.00
CA THR A 68 7.28 -5.65 3.00
C THR A 68 6.38 -6.26 1.92
N ALA A 69 5.31 -6.94 2.33
CA ALA A 69 4.40 -7.59 1.39
C ALA A 69 3.63 -6.57 0.54
N VAL A 70 3.17 -5.46 1.14
CA VAL A 70 2.50 -4.39 0.37
C VAL A 70 3.46 -3.68 -0.57
N LYS A 71 4.70 -3.40 -0.14
CA LYS A 71 5.72 -2.80 -1.02
C LYS A 71 6.00 -3.69 -2.22
N GLN A 72 6.10 -5.00 -2.03
CA GLN A 72 6.23 -5.95 -3.14
C GLN A 72 5.02 -5.91 -4.08
N ALA A 73 3.80 -5.99 -3.54
CA ALA A 73 2.58 -5.96 -4.35
C ALA A 73 2.41 -4.65 -5.14
N VAL A 74 2.77 -3.51 -4.54
CA VAL A 74 2.76 -2.20 -5.22
C VAL A 74 3.85 -2.15 -6.30
N ARG A 75 5.09 -2.56 -5.98
CA ARG A 75 6.20 -2.63 -6.96
C ARG A 75 5.80 -3.41 -8.20
N ASP A 76 5.17 -4.58 -8.03
CA ASP A 76 4.81 -5.46 -9.15
C ASP A 76 3.83 -4.78 -10.13
N ARG A 77 3.18 -3.68 -9.72
CA ARG A 77 2.35 -2.83 -10.58
C ARG A 77 3.06 -1.56 -11.07
N VAL A 78 3.77 -0.86 -10.18
CA VAL A 78 4.30 0.48 -10.48
C VAL A 78 5.72 0.46 -11.04
N ALA A 79 6.53 -0.51 -10.64
CA ALA A 79 7.94 -0.60 -11.00
C ALA A 79 8.47 -2.06 -10.96
N PRO A 80 8.01 -2.97 -11.87
CA PRO A 80 8.26 -4.41 -11.75
C PRO A 80 9.75 -4.82 -11.71
N GLY A 81 10.65 -4.00 -12.25
CA GLY A 81 12.10 -4.23 -12.25
C GLY A 81 12.87 -3.61 -11.08
N LYS A 82 12.21 -2.87 -10.19
CA LYS A 82 12.87 -2.18 -9.06
C LYS A 82 13.20 -3.17 -7.95
N SER A 83 14.46 -3.27 -7.56
CA SER A 83 14.81 -4.01 -6.34
C SER A 83 14.37 -3.25 -5.10
N LEU A 84 13.77 -3.95 -4.14
CA LEU A 84 13.41 -3.42 -2.82
C LEU A 84 14.46 -3.80 -1.76
N GLY A 85 15.63 -4.27 -2.19
CA GLY A 85 16.73 -4.63 -1.32
C GLY A 85 16.34 -5.70 -0.30
N HIS A 86 16.33 -5.35 0.99
CA HIS A 86 16.04 -6.29 2.07
C HIS A 86 14.59 -6.78 2.04
N SER A 87 13.68 -5.98 1.44
CA SER A 87 12.29 -6.37 1.25
C SER A 87 12.09 -7.41 0.14
N ASP A 88 13.10 -7.75 -0.66
CA ASP A 88 12.99 -8.84 -1.66
C ASP A 88 13.26 -10.23 -1.06
N LYS A 89 13.82 -10.27 0.15
CA LYS A 89 14.15 -11.53 0.84
C LYS A 89 13.02 -11.90 1.80
N PRO A 90 12.60 -13.18 1.86
CA PRO A 90 11.71 -13.63 2.93
C PRO A 90 12.35 -13.32 4.27
N ALA A 91 11.57 -12.79 5.23
CA ALA A 91 12.02 -12.65 6.61
C ALA A 91 12.47 -14.04 7.08
N SER A 92 13.76 -14.13 7.43
CA SER A 92 14.40 -15.36 7.92
C SER A 92 13.90 -15.73 9.31
#